data_AF-A0AAQ3LDF1-F1
#
_entry.id   AF-A0AAQ3LDF1-F1
#
_cell.length_a   1.000
_cell.length_b   1.000
_cell.length_c   1.000
_cell.angle_alpha   90.00
_cell.angle_beta   90.00
_cell.angle_gamma   90.00
#
_symmetry.space_group_name_H-M   'P 1'
#
loop_
_entity.id
_entity.type
_entity.pdbx_description
1 polymer ?
#
loop_
_entity_poly.entity_id
_entity_poly.type
_entity_poly.pdbx_seq_one_letter_code
_entity_poly.pdbx_strand_id
1 'polypeptide(L)'
;MEGIYYFGENLRWNLLWQNPNVAGAFVTTCLIALSAFSLTLILRKSWMCYLGISLLLVQTAGLFLLAKTYSRGALVAWIVTTVILLLLSLVRFGGRRIVWAHFVGLLFVMVLMLWATDFISRADPRFVSQDASATNRLVLWQGGAQMIAAAPLSGWGIDQSGSGFMNWYQDVEATAGYRGMVNSYLHVGVERGLPILALWLMLLFGVLFLSAYYGFNKGCPEWMAPFAMSTIGAWLALAICNFFSTLWIFKSLWFVPGAFALISLLLFLTALRKASFRIVVLGSLASITMALLVCLGLFAYGHSQNTTAYSLVKSDGFITLTNDNQGKGLSFLIYPDSDTLGQDVGKAIRQLLGEKKLGIQHIVIAWPEVKKQESTDDDLTMIVVCGASVNDSAIDYNGQDVLLLNPVGSVPVGLESANSVEILFGSVDIHRQQKRWLRSAKKNQWKITRIPGLGQDLTPMWPECLYMGKLSSEM
;
A
#
# COMPACT_ATOMS: atom_id res chain seq x y z
N MET A 1 20.46 8.47 6.86
CA MET A 1 21.02 9.58 6.06
C MET A 1 19.88 10.52 5.74
N GLU A 2 19.94 11.78 6.17
CA GLU A 2 19.03 12.80 5.66
C GLU A 2 19.37 13.01 4.18
N GLY A 3 18.48 12.59 3.28
CA GLY A 3 18.67 12.84 1.85
C GLY A 3 18.53 14.34 1.55
N ILE A 4 19.40 14.87 0.70
CA ILE A 4 19.21 16.22 0.14
C ILE A 4 18.25 16.08 -1.04
N TYR A 5 17.10 16.74 -0.97
CA TYR A 5 16.06 16.66 -2.00
C TYR A 5 15.97 17.96 -2.79
N TYR A 6 15.96 17.88 -4.11
CA TYR A 6 15.84 19.04 -5.00
C TYR A 6 14.54 19.01 -5.83
N PHE A 7 14.12 20.18 -6.27
CA PHE A 7 13.15 20.36 -7.35
C PHE A 7 13.71 21.42 -8.31
N GLY A 8 14.10 21.00 -9.53
CA GLY A 8 14.97 21.83 -10.36
C GLY A 8 16.23 22.19 -9.57
N GLU A 9 16.53 23.47 -9.48
CA GLU A 9 17.66 24.02 -8.70
C GLU A 9 17.30 24.32 -7.23
N ASN A 10 16.02 24.16 -6.86
CA ASN A 10 15.54 24.54 -5.54
C ASN A 10 15.66 23.41 -4.51
N LEU A 11 16.34 23.69 -3.41
CA LEU A 11 16.40 22.79 -2.26
C LEU A 11 15.01 22.66 -1.60
N ARG A 12 14.56 21.41 -1.44
CA ARG A 12 13.34 21.05 -0.72
C ARG A 12 13.65 20.81 0.75
N TRP A 13 13.00 21.57 1.62
CA TRP A 13 13.27 21.50 3.05
C TRP A 13 12.57 20.30 3.68
N ASN A 14 13.35 19.41 4.28
CA ASN A 14 12.87 18.25 5.03
C ASN A 14 12.63 18.56 6.52
N LEU A 15 13.09 19.71 7.04
CA LEU A 15 12.85 20.16 8.42
C LEU A 15 13.18 19.07 9.47
N LEU A 16 14.33 18.39 9.32
CA LEU A 16 14.77 17.26 10.17
C LEU A 16 13.95 15.97 10.03
N TRP A 17 13.04 15.89 9.06
CA TRP A 17 12.35 14.66 8.70
C TRP A 17 13.10 13.88 7.62
N GLN A 18 12.77 12.60 7.47
CA GLN A 18 13.42 11.72 6.50
C GLN A 18 13.19 12.15 5.04
N ASN A 19 12.06 12.81 4.76
CA ASN A 19 11.77 13.39 3.46
C ASN A 19 10.85 14.62 3.57
N PRO A 20 10.85 15.52 2.57
CA PRO A 20 10.04 16.74 2.57
C PRO A 20 8.52 16.52 2.54
N ASN A 21 8.03 15.36 2.11
CA ASN A 21 6.58 15.09 2.10
C ASN A 21 6.06 14.88 3.53
N VAL A 22 6.84 14.18 4.36
CA VAL A 22 6.58 13.98 5.79
C VAL A 22 6.62 15.33 6.51
N ALA A 23 7.63 16.16 6.23
CA ALA A 23 7.73 17.52 6.78
C ALA A 23 6.52 18.38 6.40
N GLY A 24 6.12 18.36 5.12
CA GLY A 24 4.96 19.09 4.63
C GLY A 24 3.67 18.66 5.31
N ALA A 25 3.45 17.35 5.49
CA ALA A 25 2.28 16.84 6.19
C ALA A 25 2.22 17.28 7.66
N PHE A 26 3.37 17.28 8.35
CA PHE A 26 3.48 17.80 9.72
C PHE A 26 3.09 19.29 9.77
N VAL A 27 3.72 20.11 8.94
CA VAL A 27 3.46 21.57 8.90
C VAL A 27 2.01 21.86 8.57
N THR A 28 1.43 21.21 7.56
CA THR A 28 0.01 21.34 7.20
C THR A 28 -0.91 21.00 8.37
N THR A 29 -0.64 19.90 9.07
CA THR A 29 -1.44 19.48 10.24
C THR A 29 -1.40 20.53 11.36
N CYS A 30 -0.20 21.06 11.67
CA CYS A 30 -0.02 22.12 12.66
C CYS A 30 -0.72 23.42 12.27
N LEU A 31 -0.55 23.88 11.02
CA LEU A 31 -1.15 25.12 10.50
C LEU A 31 -2.68 25.10 10.59
N ILE A 32 -3.27 24.00 10.17
CA ILE A 32 -4.73 23.82 10.17
C ILE A 32 -5.27 23.77 11.60
N ALA A 33 -4.59 23.07 12.51
CA ALA A 33 -4.97 23.08 13.92
C ALA A 33 -4.92 24.51 14.51
N LEU A 34 -3.84 25.25 14.23
CA LEU A 34 -3.71 26.63 14.71
C LEU A 34 -4.78 27.57 14.13
N SER A 35 -5.26 27.33 12.91
CA SER A 35 -6.23 28.19 12.23
C SER A 35 -7.53 28.34 13.04
N ALA A 36 -8.06 27.23 13.56
CA ALA A 36 -9.25 27.24 14.39
C ALA A 36 -9.08 28.02 15.71
N PHE A 37 -7.91 27.91 16.37
CA PHE A 37 -7.60 28.70 17.56
C PHE A 37 -7.48 30.18 17.25
N SER A 38 -6.70 30.54 16.23
CA SER A 38 -6.48 31.93 15.85
C SER A 38 -7.80 32.64 15.54
N LEU A 39 -8.68 32.02 14.74
CA LEU A 39 -9.99 32.57 14.41
C LEU A 39 -10.85 32.76 15.66
N THR A 40 -10.94 31.73 16.51
CA THR A 40 -11.78 31.80 17.71
C THR A 40 -11.32 32.90 18.66
N LEU A 41 -10.01 33.06 18.84
CA LEU A 41 -9.43 34.08 19.71
C LEU A 41 -9.63 35.50 19.14
N ILE A 42 -9.49 35.69 17.82
CA ILE A 42 -9.76 36.97 17.15
C ILE A 42 -11.23 37.38 17.35
N LEU A 43 -12.16 36.43 17.29
CA LEU A 43 -13.59 36.71 17.45
C LEU A 43 -13.99 37.15 18.87
N ARG A 44 -13.15 36.94 19.90
CA ARG A 44 -13.49 37.22 21.31
C ARG A 44 -13.46 38.70 21.72
N LYS A 45 -13.08 39.63 20.84
CA LYS A 45 -13.05 41.10 21.10
C LYS A 45 -12.43 41.51 22.46
N SER A 46 -11.46 40.73 22.97
CA SER A 46 -10.74 40.97 24.22
C SER A 46 -9.24 41.00 23.96
N TRP A 47 -8.41 41.10 25.02
CA TRP A 47 -6.94 40.99 24.89
C TRP A 47 -6.50 39.68 24.18
N MET A 48 -7.34 38.64 24.22
CA MET A 48 -7.14 37.39 23.48
C MET A 48 -7.07 37.58 21.96
N CYS A 49 -7.61 38.67 21.42
CA CYS A 49 -7.50 39.00 20.00
C CYS A 49 -6.03 39.16 19.58
N TYR A 50 -5.20 39.80 20.41
CA TYR A 50 -3.77 39.96 20.13
C TYR A 50 -3.06 38.61 20.08
N LEU A 51 -3.41 37.68 20.98
CA LEU A 51 -2.89 36.32 20.92
C LEU A 51 -3.32 35.62 19.62
N GLY A 52 -4.58 35.79 19.20
CA GLY A 52 -5.07 35.27 17.93
C GLY A 52 -4.32 35.82 16.70
N ILE A 53 -3.99 37.11 16.71
CA ILE A 53 -3.17 37.76 15.68
C ILE A 53 -1.74 37.21 15.71
N SER A 54 -1.13 37.04 16.89
CA SER A 54 0.20 36.43 17.01
C SER A 54 0.22 35.00 16.45
N LEU A 55 -0.82 34.19 16.70
CA LEU A 55 -0.95 32.87 16.10
C LEU A 55 -1.09 32.92 14.57
N LEU A 56 -1.76 33.94 14.02
CA LEU A 56 -1.86 34.16 12.57
C LEU A 56 -0.49 34.52 11.95
N LEU A 57 0.35 35.27 12.66
CA LEU A 57 1.72 35.54 12.23
C LEU A 57 2.58 34.26 12.23
N VAL A 58 2.44 33.42 13.26
CA VAL A 58 3.09 32.09 13.30
C VAL A 58 2.62 31.21 12.13
N GLN A 59 1.32 31.24 11.80
CA GLN A 59 0.80 30.53 10.63
C GLN A 59 1.43 31.04 9.34
N THR A 60 1.59 32.36 9.19
CA THR A 60 2.23 32.95 8.01
C THR A 60 3.67 32.45 7.82
N ALA A 61 4.45 32.38 8.90
CA ALA A 61 5.79 31.77 8.86
C ALA A 61 5.73 30.28 8.49
N GLY A 62 4.76 29.53 9.04
CA GLY A 62 4.56 28.13 8.70
C GLY A 62 4.10 27.91 7.25
N LEU A 63 3.35 28.83 6.64
CA LEU A 63 2.99 28.77 5.21
C LEU A 63 4.24 28.88 4.32
N PHE A 64 5.20 29.74 4.70
CA PHE A 64 6.49 29.80 4.02
C PHE A 64 7.25 28.47 4.14
N LEU A 65 7.30 27.86 5.33
CA LEU A 65 7.91 26.55 5.52
C LEU A 65 7.22 25.47 4.66
N LEU A 66 5.90 25.47 4.62
CA LEU A 66 5.12 24.55 3.78
C LEU A 66 5.48 24.71 2.30
N ALA A 67 5.56 25.94 1.79
CA ALA A 67 5.99 26.22 0.42
C ALA A 67 7.41 25.67 0.14
N LYS A 68 8.35 25.87 1.08
CA LYS A 68 9.73 25.36 0.98
C LYS A 68 9.86 23.83 1.03
N THR A 69 8.85 23.09 1.48
CA THR A 69 8.86 21.61 1.37
C THR A 69 8.64 21.12 -0.07
N TYR A 70 8.08 21.97 -0.93
CA TYR A 70 7.63 21.60 -2.28
C TYR A 70 6.71 20.36 -2.32
N SER A 71 5.95 20.08 -1.26
CA SER A 71 5.05 18.93 -1.18
C SER A 71 3.66 19.26 -1.74
N ARG A 72 3.38 18.82 -2.97
CA ARG A 72 2.05 19.01 -3.61
C ARG A 72 0.91 18.41 -2.79
N GLY A 73 1.10 17.21 -2.22
CA GLY A 73 0.08 16.55 -1.41
C GLY A 73 -0.24 17.33 -0.14
N ALA A 74 0.78 17.90 0.52
CA ALA A 74 0.59 18.73 1.70
C ALA A 74 -0.08 20.09 1.38
N LEU A 75 0.23 20.68 0.22
CA LEU A 75 -0.44 21.90 -0.25
C LEU A 75 -1.92 21.63 -0.56
N VAL A 76 -2.23 20.56 -1.29
CA VAL A 76 -3.63 20.16 -1.58
C VAL A 76 -4.38 19.90 -0.27
N ALA A 77 -3.78 19.16 0.67
CA ALA A 77 -4.38 18.93 1.98
C ALA A 77 -4.65 20.23 2.73
N TRP A 78 -3.73 21.19 2.70
CA TRP A 78 -3.90 22.48 3.35
C TRP A 78 -5.04 23.28 2.70
N ILE A 79 -5.08 23.39 1.37
CA ILE A 79 -6.13 24.12 0.64
C ILE A 79 -7.51 23.52 0.93
N VAL A 80 -7.67 22.22 0.71
CA VAL A 80 -8.96 21.52 0.89
C VAL A 80 -9.43 21.64 2.33
N THR A 81 -8.55 21.41 3.31
CA THR A 81 -8.93 21.49 4.72
C THR A 81 -9.22 22.92 5.16
N THR A 82 -8.52 23.92 4.62
CA THR A 82 -8.81 25.34 4.86
C THR A 82 -10.20 25.72 4.35
N VAL A 83 -10.59 25.25 3.15
CA VAL A 83 -11.93 25.47 2.60
C VAL A 83 -12.99 24.78 3.46
N ILE A 84 -12.77 23.53 3.89
CA ILE A 84 -13.70 22.83 4.78
C ILE A 84 -13.84 23.59 6.11
N LEU A 85 -12.74 24.02 6.74
CA LEU A 85 -12.78 24.78 7.98
C LEU A 85 -13.46 26.14 7.82
N LEU A 86 -13.30 26.81 6.68
CA LEU A 86 -14.03 28.03 6.35
C LEU A 86 -15.53 27.75 6.36
N LEU A 87 -16.00 26.76 5.61
CA LEU A 87 -17.43 26.40 5.53
C LEU A 87 -18.00 26.06 6.92
N LEU A 88 -17.29 25.21 7.67
CA LEU A 88 -17.66 24.85 9.03
C LEU A 88 -17.70 26.07 9.98
N SER A 89 -16.73 26.97 9.86
CA SER A 89 -16.68 28.21 10.65
C SER A 89 -17.80 29.18 10.28
N LEU A 90 -18.19 29.26 9.00
CA LEU A 90 -19.32 30.09 8.56
C LEU A 90 -20.64 29.59 9.15
N VAL A 91 -20.84 28.26 9.16
CA VAL A 91 -22.01 27.63 9.81
C VAL A 91 -22.01 27.90 11.31
N ARG A 92 -20.85 27.79 11.98
CA ARG A 92 -20.76 27.92 13.44
C ARG A 92 -20.86 29.36 13.96
N PHE A 93 -20.23 30.30 13.27
CA PHE A 93 -20.08 31.68 13.73
C PHE A 93 -20.95 32.70 12.97
N GLY A 94 -21.68 32.26 11.94
CA GLY A 94 -22.73 33.05 11.29
C GLY A 94 -22.20 34.06 10.26
N GLY A 95 -21.50 33.60 9.23
CA GLY A 95 -21.20 34.42 8.03
C GLY A 95 -20.37 35.70 8.26
N ARG A 96 -19.74 35.85 9.42
CA ARG A 96 -19.05 37.10 9.82
C ARG A 96 -17.94 37.44 8.83
N ARG A 97 -17.84 38.72 8.44
CA ARG A 97 -16.76 39.25 7.58
C ARG A 97 -15.36 38.86 8.07
N ILE A 98 -15.16 38.76 9.38
CA ILE A 98 -13.89 38.35 10.00
C ILE A 98 -13.51 36.91 9.64
N VAL A 99 -14.48 35.98 9.56
CA VAL A 99 -14.23 34.58 9.17
C VAL A 99 -13.72 34.53 7.74
N TRP A 100 -14.39 35.25 6.83
CA TRP A 100 -13.94 35.38 5.44
C TRP A 100 -12.56 36.02 5.34
N ALA A 101 -12.34 37.15 6.00
CA ALA A 101 -11.06 37.85 5.97
C ALA A 101 -9.90 36.98 6.46
N HIS A 102 -10.11 36.17 7.50
CA HIS A 102 -9.09 35.24 8.00
C HIS A 102 -8.68 34.20 6.95
N PHE A 103 -9.63 33.45 6.41
CA PHE A 103 -9.32 32.36 5.48
C PHE A 103 -8.91 32.85 4.09
N VAL A 104 -9.55 33.90 3.57
CA VAL A 104 -9.15 34.51 2.29
C VAL A 104 -7.78 35.15 2.43
N GLY A 105 -7.47 35.78 3.56
CA GLY A 105 -6.13 36.30 3.85
C GLY A 105 -5.07 35.20 3.85
N LEU A 106 -5.33 34.06 4.50
CA LEU A 106 -4.43 32.90 4.49
C LEU A 106 -4.20 32.35 3.06
N LEU A 107 -5.26 32.21 2.27
CA LEU A 107 -5.16 31.77 0.87
C LEU A 107 -4.34 32.75 0.04
N PHE A 108 -4.57 34.06 0.20
CA PHE A 108 -3.82 35.10 -0.49
C PHE A 108 -2.33 35.05 -0.13
N VAL A 109 -2.00 34.96 1.17
CA VAL A 109 -0.62 34.81 1.64
C VAL A 109 0.02 33.55 1.05
N MET A 110 -0.68 32.42 1.01
CA MET A 110 -0.16 31.20 0.39
C MET A 110 0.17 31.43 -1.09
N VAL A 111 -0.72 32.06 -1.87
CA VAL A 111 -0.45 32.37 -3.29
C VAL A 111 0.81 33.21 -3.45
N LEU A 112 0.99 34.24 -2.60
CA LEU A 112 2.22 35.04 -2.59
C LEU A 112 3.47 34.19 -2.28
N MET A 113 3.39 33.28 -1.31
CA MET A 113 4.50 32.39 -0.95
C MET A 113 4.84 31.39 -2.07
N LEU A 114 3.84 30.87 -2.78
CA LEU A 114 4.05 29.96 -3.92
C LEU A 114 4.71 30.70 -5.08
N TRP A 115 4.33 31.97 -5.31
CA TRP A 115 4.97 32.82 -6.31
C TRP A 115 6.41 33.16 -5.92
N ALA A 116 6.64 33.59 -4.67
CA ALA A 116 7.97 33.96 -4.18
C ALA A 116 8.96 32.79 -4.12
N THR A 117 8.46 31.56 -3.96
CA THR A 117 9.31 30.36 -3.96
C THR A 117 9.44 29.71 -5.33
N ASP A 118 8.85 30.26 -6.41
CA ASP A 118 8.78 29.60 -7.72
C ASP A 118 8.17 28.18 -7.68
N PHE A 119 7.30 27.91 -6.70
CA PHE A 119 6.55 26.66 -6.65
C PHE A 119 5.58 26.55 -7.84
N ILE A 120 5.11 27.69 -8.38
CA ILE A 120 4.14 27.74 -9.49
C ILE A 120 4.66 27.00 -10.73
N SER A 121 5.97 26.95 -10.96
CA SER A 121 6.57 26.15 -12.04
C SER A 121 6.21 24.65 -11.95
N ARG A 122 5.89 24.12 -10.75
CA ARG A 122 5.37 22.75 -10.56
C ARG A 122 3.96 22.51 -11.07
N ALA A 123 3.20 23.58 -11.30
CA ALA A 123 1.84 23.51 -11.80
C ALA A 123 1.78 23.65 -13.33
N ASP A 124 2.92 23.85 -14.01
CA ASP A 124 2.97 23.89 -15.47
C ASP A 124 2.46 22.55 -16.05
N PRO A 125 1.41 22.56 -16.89
CA PRO A 125 0.87 21.36 -17.52
C PRO A 125 1.92 20.54 -18.28
N ARG A 126 2.95 21.18 -18.86
CA ARG A 126 4.05 20.49 -19.55
C ARG A 126 4.83 19.64 -18.57
N PHE A 127 5.16 20.21 -17.41
CA PHE A 127 5.85 19.49 -16.33
C PHE A 127 4.97 18.37 -15.76
N VAL A 128 3.68 18.62 -15.55
CA VAL A 128 2.74 17.62 -15.00
C VAL A 128 2.55 16.43 -15.94
N SER A 129 2.45 16.67 -17.25
CA SER A 129 2.26 15.60 -18.25
C SER A 129 3.47 14.66 -18.38
N GLN A 130 4.66 15.15 -18.06
CA GLN A 130 5.92 14.39 -18.08
C GLN A 130 6.35 13.93 -16.69
N ASP A 131 5.52 14.17 -15.66
CA ASP A 131 5.88 13.84 -14.29
C ASP A 131 5.74 12.34 -14.03
N ALA A 132 6.84 11.62 -14.26
CA ALA A 132 6.96 10.21 -13.95
C ALA A 132 6.49 9.88 -12.52
N SER A 133 6.61 10.80 -11.55
CA SER A 133 6.13 10.58 -10.19
C SER A 133 4.60 10.47 -10.10
N ALA A 134 3.86 11.25 -10.89
CA ALA A 134 2.41 11.21 -10.90
C ALA A 134 1.88 9.94 -11.58
N THR A 135 2.42 9.61 -12.76
CA THR A 135 2.06 8.39 -13.49
C THR A 135 2.40 7.14 -12.67
N ASN A 136 3.59 7.08 -12.05
CA ASN A 136 3.98 5.96 -11.19
C ASN A 136 3.05 5.78 -9.99
N ARG A 137 2.49 6.87 -9.44
CA ARG A 137 1.51 6.78 -8.35
C ARG A 137 0.20 6.19 -8.82
N LEU A 138 -0.30 6.59 -9.99
CA LEU A 138 -1.55 6.05 -10.52
C LEU A 138 -1.42 4.55 -10.80
N VAL A 139 -0.30 4.13 -11.38
CA VAL A 139 0.03 2.72 -11.60
C VAL A 139 0.08 1.95 -10.27
N LEU A 140 0.76 2.49 -9.26
CA LEU A 140 0.79 1.89 -7.92
C LEU A 140 -0.58 1.87 -7.25
N TRP A 141 -1.43 2.88 -7.48
CA TRP A 141 -2.76 2.92 -6.89
C TRP A 141 -3.69 1.90 -7.50
N GLN A 142 -3.62 1.74 -8.83
CA GLN A 142 -4.35 0.70 -9.55
C GLN A 142 -3.90 -0.68 -9.10
N GLY A 143 -2.59 -0.95 -9.10
CA GLY A 143 -2.05 -2.22 -8.62
C GLY A 143 -2.36 -2.50 -7.15
N GLY A 144 -2.24 -1.49 -6.28
CA GLY A 144 -2.61 -1.62 -4.87
C GLY A 144 -4.09 -1.96 -4.66
N ALA A 145 -4.99 -1.41 -5.47
CA ALA A 145 -6.41 -1.77 -5.42
C ALA A 145 -6.65 -3.21 -5.92
N GLN A 146 -6.00 -3.63 -7.00
CA GLN A 146 -6.07 -5.01 -7.50
C GLN A 146 -5.51 -6.00 -6.46
N MET A 147 -4.41 -5.66 -5.80
CA MET A 147 -3.85 -6.43 -4.68
C MET A 147 -4.83 -6.58 -3.52
N ILE A 148 -5.55 -5.51 -3.15
CA ILE A 148 -6.62 -5.57 -2.15
C ILE A 148 -7.73 -6.53 -2.59
N ALA A 149 -8.14 -6.48 -3.86
CA ALA A 149 -9.16 -7.39 -4.38
C ALA A 149 -8.72 -8.86 -4.39
N ALA A 150 -7.43 -9.13 -4.62
CA ALA A 150 -6.87 -10.49 -4.60
C ALA A 150 -6.71 -11.09 -3.19
N ALA A 151 -6.57 -10.25 -2.14
CA ALA A 151 -6.40 -10.66 -0.75
C ALA A 151 -7.18 -9.75 0.23
N PRO A 152 -8.53 -9.68 0.13
CA PRO A 152 -9.29 -8.64 0.81
C PRO A 152 -9.30 -8.75 2.33
N LEU A 153 -9.17 -9.96 2.89
CA LEU A 153 -9.28 -10.20 4.32
C LEU A 153 -7.90 -10.26 5.01
N SER A 154 -6.98 -11.08 4.51
CA SER A 154 -5.66 -11.29 5.11
C SER A 154 -4.61 -10.27 4.65
N GLY A 155 -4.77 -9.70 3.46
CA GLY A 155 -3.74 -8.89 2.82
C GLY A 155 -2.55 -9.71 2.31
N TRP A 156 -1.49 -9.01 1.95
CA TRP A 156 -0.29 -9.55 1.31
C TRP A 156 0.84 -9.87 2.29
N GLY A 157 0.72 -9.42 3.54
CA GLY A 157 1.77 -9.51 4.55
C GLY A 157 2.50 -8.18 4.75
N ILE A 158 3.09 -8.02 5.93
CA ILE A 158 3.83 -6.82 6.33
C ILE A 158 5.08 -6.69 5.46
N ASP A 159 5.33 -5.47 4.94
CA ASP A 159 6.45 -5.14 4.07
C ASP A 159 6.48 -5.91 2.72
N GLN A 160 5.38 -6.59 2.35
CA GLN A 160 5.26 -7.33 1.09
C GLN A 160 4.51 -6.56 -0.02
N SER A 161 4.06 -5.34 0.27
CA SER A 161 3.29 -4.56 -0.71
C SER A 161 4.10 -4.22 -1.96
N GLY A 162 5.39 -3.91 -1.80
CA GLY A 162 6.29 -3.60 -2.93
C GLY A 162 6.63 -4.82 -3.78
N SER A 163 7.10 -5.90 -3.14
CA SER A 163 7.45 -7.17 -3.80
C SER A 163 6.26 -7.79 -4.53
N GLY A 164 5.09 -7.82 -3.87
CA GLY A 164 3.85 -8.31 -4.47
C GLY A 164 3.41 -7.49 -5.67
N PHE A 165 3.50 -6.16 -5.60
CA PHE A 165 3.20 -5.30 -6.74
C PHE A 165 4.13 -5.58 -7.92
N MET A 166 5.45 -5.60 -7.70
CA MET A 166 6.44 -5.83 -8.76
C MET A 166 6.24 -7.19 -9.44
N ASN A 167 6.00 -8.24 -8.66
CA ASN A 167 5.83 -9.58 -9.21
C ASN A 167 4.54 -9.75 -10.01
N TRP A 168 3.42 -9.18 -9.55
CA TRP A 168 2.09 -9.57 -10.03
C TRP A 168 1.33 -8.50 -10.82
N TYR A 169 1.66 -7.23 -10.61
CA TYR A 169 0.86 -6.10 -11.12
C TYR A 169 1.67 -5.06 -11.90
N GLN A 170 2.98 -4.96 -11.66
CA GLN A 170 3.86 -4.14 -12.48
C GLN A 170 3.94 -4.71 -13.90
N ASP A 171 4.11 -3.87 -14.91
CA ASP A 171 4.41 -4.31 -16.27
C ASP A 171 5.63 -5.27 -16.28
N VAL A 172 5.58 -6.31 -17.11
CA VAL A 172 6.66 -7.30 -17.27
C VAL A 172 7.94 -6.63 -17.75
N GLU A 173 7.82 -5.59 -18.60
CA GLU A 173 8.97 -4.85 -19.14
C GLU A 173 9.52 -3.81 -18.17
N ALA A 174 8.76 -3.44 -17.13
CA ALA A 174 9.17 -2.39 -16.20
C ALA A 174 10.16 -2.92 -15.15
N THR A 175 11.24 -2.18 -14.96
CA THR A 175 12.35 -2.54 -14.05
C THR A 175 12.41 -1.70 -12.77
N ALA A 176 11.44 -0.79 -12.58
CA ALA A 176 11.43 0.09 -11.42
C ALA A 176 11.20 -0.70 -10.12
N GLY A 177 12.07 -0.48 -9.13
CA GLY A 177 11.94 -1.07 -7.80
C GLY A 177 10.99 -0.29 -6.89
N TYR A 178 10.07 -0.99 -6.22
CA TYR A 178 9.13 -0.41 -5.26
C TYR A 178 9.25 -1.07 -3.90
N ARG A 179 9.43 -0.25 -2.86
CA ARG A 179 9.46 -0.73 -1.47
C ARG A 179 8.06 -0.98 -0.90
N GLY A 180 7.07 -0.23 -1.34
CA GLY A 180 5.70 -0.34 -0.86
C GLY A 180 4.77 0.66 -1.54
N MET A 181 3.54 0.72 -1.06
CA MET A 181 2.55 1.67 -1.59
C MET A 181 2.93 3.11 -1.29
N VAL A 182 2.41 4.06 -2.09
CA VAL A 182 2.61 5.51 -1.97
C VAL A 182 1.35 6.23 -1.48
N ASN A 183 0.47 5.50 -0.80
CA ASN A 183 -0.78 5.94 -0.20
C ASN A 183 -1.00 5.07 1.04
N SER A 184 -1.16 5.66 2.22
CA SER A 184 -1.26 4.88 3.47
C SER A 184 -2.48 3.97 3.52
N TYR A 185 -3.62 4.38 2.94
CA TYR A 185 -4.83 3.56 2.94
C TYR A 185 -4.63 2.29 2.10
N LEU A 186 -4.04 2.46 0.90
CA LEU A 186 -3.65 1.31 0.09
C LEU A 186 -2.58 0.47 0.77
N HIS A 187 -1.59 1.09 1.42
CA HIS A 187 -0.56 0.37 2.14
C HIS A 187 -1.13 -0.52 3.26
N VAL A 188 -2.05 0.02 4.07
CA VAL A 188 -2.73 -0.74 5.13
C VAL A 188 -3.59 -1.84 4.51
N GLY A 189 -4.42 -1.51 3.52
CA GLY A 189 -5.33 -2.45 2.87
C GLY A 189 -4.59 -3.59 2.17
N VAL A 190 -3.50 -3.29 1.47
CA VAL A 190 -2.67 -4.29 0.79
C VAL A 190 -2.00 -5.19 1.81
N GLU A 191 -1.32 -4.66 2.82
CA GLU A 191 -0.50 -5.49 3.71
C GLU A 191 -1.30 -6.24 4.78
N ARG A 192 -2.40 -5.65 5.25
CA ARG A 192 -3.15 -6.11 6.44
C ARG A 192 -4.62 -6.42 6.15
N GLY A 193 -5.07 -6.25 4.91
CA GLY A 193 -6.45 -6.47 4.51
C GLY A 193 -7.41 -5.33 4.87
N LEU A 194 -8.61 -5.43 4.31
CA LEU A 194 -9.72 -4.50 4.52
C LEU A 194 -10.25 -4.46 5.96
N PRO A 195 -10.27 -5.54 6.76
CA PRO A 195 -10.73 -5.46 8.14
C PRO A 195 -9.91 -4.48 8.99
N ILE A 196 -8.58 -4.51 8.85
CA ILE A 196 -7.69 -3.61 9.58
C ILE A 196 -7.82 -2.17 9.04
N LEU A 197 -7.92 -2.00 7.72
CA LEU A 197 -8.20 -0.69 7.13
C LEU A 197 -9.54 -0.11 7.62
N ALA A 198 -10.59 -0.92 7.67
CA ALA A 198 -11.92 -0.53 8.15
C ALA A 198 -11.85 -0.07 9.60
N LEU A 199 -11.14 -0.78 10.47
CA LEU A 199 -10.93 -0.37 11.87
C LEU A 199 -10.26 1.01 11.95
N TRP A 200 -9.22 1.25 11.17
CA TRP A 200 -8.54 2.55 11.11
C TRP A 200 -9.47 3.67 10.63
N LEU A 201 -10.25 3.42 9.58
CA LEU A 201 -11.21 4.39 9.05
C LEU A 201 -12.36 4.65 10.02
N MET A 202 -12.83 3.64 10.74
CA MET A 202 -13.84 3.78 11.80
C MET A 202 -13.35 4.71 12.91
N LEU A 203 -12.09 4.56 13.35
CA LEU A 203 -11.48 5.45 14.34
C LEU A 203 -11.38 6.88 13.81
N LEU A 204 -10.91 7.06 12.57
CA LEU A 204 -10.84 8.37 11.92
C LEU A 204 -12.23 9.05 11.86
N PHE A 205 -13.22 8.39 11.27
CA PHE A 205 -14.57 8.95 11.15
C PHE A 205 -15.24 9.15 12.51
N GLY A 206 -14.97 8.28 13.49
CA GLY A 206 -15.44 8.44 14.85
C GLY A 206 -14.89 9.71 15.50
N VAL A 207 -13.58 9.95 15.42
CA VAL A 207 -12.97 11.19 15.92
C VAL A 207 -13.54 12.43 15.23
N LEU A 208 -13.73 12.39 13.90
CA LEU A 208 -14.32 13.49 13.14
C LEU A 208 -15.77 13.75 13.54
N PHE A 209 -16.59 12.70 13.68
CA PHE A 209 -17.99 12.80 14.08
C PHE A 209 -18.12 13.39 15.48
N LEU A 210 -17.36 12.86 16.45
CA LEU A 210 -17.38 13.36 17.83
C LEU A 210 -16.97 14.83 17.88
N SER A 211 -15.90 15.19 17.16
CA SER A 211 -15.44 16.57 17.10
C SER A 211 -16.48 17.49 16.46
N ALA A 212 -17.14 17.07 15.37
CA ALA A 212 -18.20 17.83 14.74
C ALA A 212 -19.38 18.03 15.69
N TYR A 213 -19.84 16.96 16.34
CA TYR A 213 -20.93 17.05 17.32
C TYR A 213 -20.63 18.11 18.39
N TYR A 214 -19.43 18.14 18.96
CA TYR A 214 -19.05 19.12 19.98
C TYR A 214 -18.81 20.53 19.43
N GLY A 215 -18.24 20.65 18.23
CA GLY A 215 -18.02 21.94 17.60
C GLY A 215 -19.32 22.69 17.32
N PHE A 216 -20.39 21.96 17.00
CA PHE A 216 -21.67 22.52 16.55
C PHE A 216 -22.80 22.45 17.57
N ASN A 217 -22.71 21.63 18.61
CA ASN A 217 -23.74 21.58 19.63
C ASN A 217 -23.74 22.85 20.50
N LYS A 218 -24.86 23.59 20.47
CA LYS A 218 -25.05 24.82 21.28
C LYS A 218 -25.04 24.55 22.79
N GLY A 219 -25.28 23.32 23.22
CA GLY A 219 -25.20 22.94 24.64
C GLY A 219 -23.77 22.80 25.18
N CYS A 220 -22.76 22.88 24.31
CA CYS A 220 -21.36 22.74 24.69
C CYS A 220 -20.72 24.11 24.99
N PRO A 221 -19.87 24.20 26.04
CA PRO A 221 -19.11 25.41 26.34
C PRO A 221 -18.36 25.96 25.12
N GLU A 222 -18.41 27.28 24.92
CA GLU A 222 -17.80 27.93 23.76
C GLU A 222 -16.27 27.73 23.67
N TRP A 223 -15.60 27.48 24.80
CA TRP A 223 -14.16 27.21 24.82
C TRP A 223 -13.79 25.87 24.19
N MET A 224 -14.73 24.93 24.02
CA MET A 224 -14.48 23.62 23.39
C MET A 224 -14.48 23.68 21.86
N ALA A 225 -15.19 24.65 21.27
CA ALA A 225 -15.29 24.83 19.82
C ALA A 225 -13.93 24.90 19.09
N PRO A 226 -12.91 25.67 19.54
CA PRO A 226 -11.62 25.71 18.87
C PRO A 226 -10.91 24.36 18.89
N PHE A 227 -11.00 23.60 20.00
CA PHE A 227 -10.41 22.26 20.07
C PHE A 227 -11.08 21.30 19.10
N ALA A 228 -12.42 21.26 19.09
CA ALA A 228 -13.19 20.44 18.16
C ALA A 228 -12.85 20.75 16.68
N MET A 229 -12.83 22.02 16.31
CA MET A 229 -12.47 22.46 14.96
C MET A 229 -11.02 22.16 14.61
N SER A 230 -10.10 22.29 15.58
CA SER A 230 -8.69 21.92 15.39
C SER A 230 -8.51 20.43 15.19
N THR A 231 -9.26 19.58 15.92
CA THR A 231 -9.24 18.13 15.72
C THR A 231 -9.73 17.75 14.34
N ILE A 232 -10.89 18.29 13.92
CA ILE A 232 -11.42 18.05 12.57
C ILE A 232 -10.37 18.44 11.53
N GLY A 233 -9.81 19.65 11.65
CA GLY A 233 -8.81 20.14 10.74
C GLY A 233 -7.54 19.28 10.71
N ALA A 234 -6.94 18.99 11.88
CA ALA A 234 -5.72 18.20 11.96
C ALA A 234 -5.88 16.80 11.37
N TRP A 235 -6.98 16.11 11.69
CA TRP A 235 -7.24 14.76 11.18
C TRP A 235 -7.60 14.75 9.70
N LEU A 236 -8.36 15.73 9.20
CA LEU A 236 -8.63 15.85 7.76
C LEU A 236 -7.36 16.18 6.97
N ALA A 237 -6.54 17.10 7.47
CA ALA A 237 -5.27 17.46 6.86
C ALA A 237 -4.34 16.25 6.76
N LEU A 238 -4.18 15.50 7.86
CA LEU A 238 -3.40 14.27 7.87
C LEU A 238 -4.01 13.20 6.96
N ALA A 239 -5.34 13.04 6.95
CA ALA A 239 -6.03 12.07 6.09
C ALA A 239 -5.77 12.34 4.61
N ILE A 240 -5.91 13.60 4.17
CA ILE A 240 -5.64 13.98 2.77
C ILE A 240 -4.15 13.81 2.46
N CYS A 241 -3.23 14.14 3.38
CA CYS A 241 -1.80 13.89 3.18
C CYS A 241 -1.50 12.38 3.01
N ASN A 242 -2.18 11.51 3.75
CA ASN A 242 -2.05 10.04 3.65
C ASN A 242 -2.54 9.48 2.31
N PHE A 243 -3.38 10.22 1.58
CA PHE A 243 -3.79 9.85 0.23
C PHE A 243 -2.62 9.94 -0.77
N PHE A 244 -1.71 10.89 -0.57
CA PHE A 244 -0.59 11.15 -1.49
C PHE A 244 0.75 10.57 -1.02
N SER A 245 0.80 9.99 0.18
CA SER A 245 2.03 9.48 0.78
C SER A 245 1.75 8.44 1.86
N THR A 246 2.69 7.52 2.06
CA THR A 246 2.63 6.50 3.12
C THR A 246 3.18 7.08 4.42
N LEU A 247 2.38 7.91 5.07
CA LEU A 247 2.81 8.67 6.26
C LEU A 247 2.59 7.93 7.57
N TRP A 248 1.72 6.92 7.57
CA TRP A 248 1.29 6.23 8.77
C TRP A 248 2.44 5.49 9.50
N ILE A 249 3.48 5.08 8.77
CA ILE A 249 4.69 4.45 9.30
C ILE A 249 5.52 5.38 10.20
N PHE A 250 5.36 6.70 10.06
CA PHE A 250 6.13 7.70 10.83
C PHE A 250 5.44 8.02 12.15
N LYS A 251 5.80 7.30 13.22
CA LYS A 251 5.22 7.44 14.57
C LYS A 251 5.20 8.90 15.07
N SER A 252 6.22 9.70 14.77
CA SER A 252 6.30 11.09 15.21
C SER A 252 5.27 12.02 14.55
N LEU A 253 4.75 11.71 13.36
CA LEU A 253 3.67 12.50 12.73
C LEU A 253 2.35 12.41 13.51
N TRP A 254 2.18 11.35 14.29
CA TRP A 254 0.95 11.12 15.04
C TRP A 254 0.83 11.96 16.30
N PHE A 255 1.89 12.64 16.74
CA PHE A 255 1.88 13.41 17.99
C PHE A 255 0.78 14.48 18.01
N VAL A 256 0.72 15.33 16.98
CA VAL A 256 -0.26 16.42 16.88
C VAL A 256 -1.70 15.92 16.76
N PRO A 257 -2.06 15.10 15.75
CA PRO A 257 -3.42 14.60 15.62
C PRO A 257 -3.82 13.67 16.78
N GLY A 258 -2.87 12.90 17.32
CA GLY A 258 -3.07 12.05 18.50
C GLY A 258 -3.40 12.87 19.76
N ALA A 259 -2.69 13.99 19.99
CA ALA A 259 -3.00 14.91 21.08
C ALA A 259 -4.42 15.50 20.94
N PHE A 260 -4.80 15.93 19.73
CA PHE A 260 -6.16 16.45 19.46
C PHE A 260 -7.25 15.36 19.55
N ALA A 261 -6.95 14.13 19.15
CA ALA A 261 -7.85 12.99 19.36
C ALA A 261 -8.04 12.69 20.84
N LEU A 262 -6.96 12.69 21.64
CA LEU A 262 -7.04 12.49 23.07
C LEU A 262 -7.86 13.60 23.74
N ILE A 263 -7.62 14.87 23.38
CA ILE A 263 -8.44 15.99 23.87
C ILE A 263 -9.91 15.74 23.50
N SER A 264 -10.20 15.40 22.25
CA SER A 264 -11.58 15.16 21.79
C SER A 264 -12.24 13.98 22.51
N LEU A 265 -11.48 12.93 22.82
CA LEU A 265 -11.93 11.81 23.63
C LEU A 265 -12.23 12.25 25.06
N LEU A 266 -11.36 13.03 25.71
CA LEU A 266 -11.61 13.56 27.06
C LEU A 266 -12.85 14.46 27.08
N LEU A 267 -12.98 15.34 26.09
CA LEU A 267 -14.19 16.17 25.91
C LEU A 267 -15.41 15.27 25.71
N PHE A 268 -15.31 14.21 24.92
CA PHE A 268 -16.37 13.22 24.75
C PHE A 268 -16.75 12.53 26.06
N LEU A 269 -15.79 12.06 26.86
CA LEU A 269 -16.05 11.41 28.14
C LEU A 269 -16.76 12.33 29.13
N THR A 270 -16.40 13.62 29.17
CA THR A 270 -17.11 14.59 30.02
C THR A 270 -18.54 14.82 29.58
N ALA A 271 -18.77 14.74 28.27
CA ALA A 271 -20.07 14.97 27.68
C ALA A 271 -20.91 13.70 27.49
N LEU A 272 -20.37 12.49 27.62
CA LEU A 272 -21.15 11.24 27.71
C LEU A 272 -22.19 11.30 28.85
N ARG A 273 -21.90 12.07 29.91
CA ARG A 273 -22.86 12.34 30.99
C ARG A 273 -24.09 13.15 30.53
N LYS A 274 -23.98 13.86 29.40
CA LYS A 274 -25.00 14.78 28.86
C LYS A 274 -25.50 14.38 27.47
N ALA A 275 -24.72 13.62 26.71
CA ALA A 275 -25.05 13.18 25.38
C ALA A 275 -26.09 12.05 25.47
N SER A 276 -27.11 12.11 24.61
CA SER A 276 -28.06 11.01 24.53
C SER A 276 -27.35 9.80 23.91
N PHE A 277 -27.60 8.61 24.48
CA PHE A 277 -27.13 7.34 23.94
C PHE A 277 -27.37 7.21 22.43
N ARG A 278 -28.49 7.78 21.94
CA ARG A 278 -28.85 7.83 20.51
C ARG A 278 -27.77 8.49 19.64
N ILE A 279 -27.15 9.58 20.09
CA ILE A 279 -26.14 10.31 19.31
C ILE A 279 -24.85 9.49 19.17
N VAL A 280 -24.47 8.80 20.25
CA VAL A 280 -23.30 7.90 20.23
C VAL A 280 -23.54 6.75 19.26
N VAL A 281 -24.71 6.11 19.33
CA VAL A 281 -25.07 5.01 18.41
C VAL A 281 -25.09 5.49 16.95
N LEU A 282 -25.74 6.63 16.66
CA LEU A 282 -25.79 7.20 15.30
C LEU A 282 -24.39 7.55 14.78
N GLY A 283 -23.52 8.10 15.63
CA GLY A 283 -22.13 8.42 15.27
C GLY A 283 -21.31 7.19 14.94
N SER A 284 -21.42 6.15 15.77
CA SER A 284 -20.75 4.87 15.53
C SER A 284 -21.24 4.22 14.25
N LEU A 285 -22.57 4.17 14.02
CA LEU A 285 -23.15 3.63 12.79
C LEU A 285 -22.69 4.42 11.56
N ALA A 286 -22.71 5.75 11.62
CA ALA A 286 -22.22 6.58 10.51
C ALA A 286 -20.74 6.32 10.20
N SER A 287 -19.91 6.19 11.24
CA SER A 287 -18.47 5.92 11.09
C SER A 287 -18.20 4.53 10.51
N ILE A 288 -18.95 3.51 10.95
CA ILE A 288 -18.90 2.15 10.40
C ILE A 288 -19.31 2.17 8.92
N THR A 289 -20.46 2.77 8.60
CA THR A 289 -20.97 2.83 7.23
C THR A 289 -19.97 3.52 6.31
N MET A 290 -19.41 4.67 6.71
CA MET A 290 -18.41 5.38 5.90
C MET A 290 -17.14 4.56 5.69
N ALA A 291 -16.65 3.87 6.73
CA ALA A 291 -15.49 2.99 6.61
C ALA A 291 -15.75 1.82 5.65
N LEU A 292 -16.91 1.16 5.77
CA LEU A 292 -17.32 0.06 4.89
C LEU A 292 -17.50 0.52 3.45
N LEU A 293 -18.07 1.70 3.22
CA LEU A 293 -18.22 2.26 1.86
C LEU A 293 -16.86 2.53 1.19
N VAL A 294 -15.88 3.04 1.94
CA VAL A 294 -14.51 3.22 1.41
C VAL A 294 -13.86 1.88 1.11
N CYS A 295 -13.94 0.91 2.02
CA CYS A 295 -13.38 -0.43 1.81
C CYS A 295 -14.06 -1.15 0.62
N LEU A 296 -15.38 -1.08 0.51
CA LEU A 296 -16.15 -1.64 -0.61
C LEU A 296 -15.79 -0.94 -1.92
N GLY A 297 -15.62 0.38 -1.91
CA GLY A 297 -15.18 1.13 -3.08
C GLY A 297 -13.79 0.73 -3.56
N LEU A 298 -12.83 0.55 -2.65
CA LEU A 298 -11.48 0.06 -2.97
C LEU A 298 -11.51 -1.36 -3.53
N PHE A 299 -12.28 -2.26 -2.90
CA PHE A 299 -12.47 -3.63 -3.37
C PHE A 299 -13.10 -3.68 -4.76
N ALA A 300 -14.22 -2.98 -4.96
CA ALA A 300 -14.94 -2.95 -6.23
C ALA A 300 -14.10 -2.31 -7.33
N TYR A 301 -13.38 -1.22 -7.04
CA TYR A 301 -12.43 -0.63 -7.98
C TYR A 301 -11.34 -1.64 -8.35
N GLY A 302 -10.68 -2.25 -7.37
CA GLY A 302 -9.65 -3.27 -7.60
C GLY A 302 -10.14 -4.44 -8.45
N HIS A 303 -11.33 -4.95 -8.15
CA HIS A 303 -11.96 -6.02 -8.91
C HIS A 303 -12.29 -5.61 -10.34
N SER A 304 -12.85 -4.40 -10.55
CA SER A 304 -13.16 -3.88 -11.89
C SER A 304 -11.92 -3.62 -12.75
N GLN A 305 -10.78 -3.34 -12.12
CA GLN A 305 -9.51 -3.12 -12.82
C GLN A 305 -8.81 -4.42 -13.19
N ASN A 306 -9.31 -5.57 -12.76
CA ASN A 306 -8.75 -6.87 -13.09
C ASN A 306 -9.05 -7.20 -14.56
N THR A 307 -8.23 -6.65 -15.45
CA THR A 307 -8.33 -6.77 -16.92
C THR A 307 -7.36 -7.81 -17.48
N THR A 308 -6.62 -8.49 -16.61
CA THR A 308 -5.69 -9.54 -17.02
C THR A 308 -6.45 -10.75 -17.55
N ALA A 309 -5.85 -11.48 -18.48
CA ALA A 309 -6.41 -12.73 -19.02
C ALA A 309 -6.48 -13.87 -17.99
N TYR A 310 -6.03 -13.62 -16.76
CA TYR A 310 -6.02 -14.54 -15.64
C TYR A 310 -6.59 -13.86 -14.40
N SER A 311 -7.31 -14.61 -13.59
CA SER A 311 -7.67 -14.24 -12.23
C SER A 311 -6.53 -14.59 -11.28
N LEU A 312 -6.14 -13.64 -10.43
CA LEU A 312 -5.13 -13.84 -9.41
C LEU A 312 -5.82 -13.81 -8.05
N VAL A 313 -5.68 -14.91 -7.31
CA VAL A 313 -6.16 -15.03 -5.93
C VAL A 313 -4.98 -15.30 -5.03
N LYS A 314 -4.89 -14.55 -3.94
CA LYS A 314 -3.88 -14.79 -2.90
C LYS A 314 -4.58 -15.35 -1.66
N SER A 315 -4.12 -16.51 -1.22
CA SER A 315 -4.45 -17.09 0.08
C SER A 315 -3.21 -17.11 0.97
N ASP A 316 -3.37 -17.58 2.20
CA ASP A 316 -2.28 -17.66 3.17
C ASP A 316 -1.20 -18.60 2.63
N GLY A 317 -0.13 -17.99 2.12
CA GLY A 317 1.02 -18.70 1.62
C GLY A 317 0.93 -19.27 0.20
N PHE A 318 -0.19 -19.05 -0.49
CA PHE A 318 -0.33 -19.43 -1.89
C PHE A 318 -0.71 -18.23 -2.77
N ILE A 319 -0.28 -18.28 -4.02
CA ILE A 319 -0.78 -17.44 -5.09
C ILE A 319 -1.29 -18.34 -6.20
N THR A 320 -2.56 -18.19 -6.52
CA THR A 320 -3.24 -18.95 -7.56
C THR A 320 -3.52 -18.04 -8.74
N LEU A 321 -3.11 -18.50 -9.92
CA LEU A 321 -3.38 -17.87 -11.20
C LEU A 321 -4.26 -18.82 -12.01
N THR A 322 -5.47 -18.39 -12.32
CA THR A 322 -6.41 -19.16 -13.14
C THR A 322 -6.66 -18.42 -14.44
N ASN A 323 -6.44 -19.08 -15.57
CA ASN A 323 -6.77 -18.56 -16.89
C ASN A 323 -8.27 -18.76 -17.14
N ASP A 324 -8.99 -17.69 -17.48
CA ASP A 324 -10.45 -17.73 -17.61
C ASP A 324 -10.95 -18.53 -18.84
N ASN A 325 -10.03 -19.00 -19.70
CA ASN A 325 -10.37 -19.84 -20.85
C ASN A 325 -10.71 -21.28 -20.42
N GLN A 326 -11.99 -21.64 -20.47
CA GLN A 326 -12.65 -22.87 -19.98
C GLN A 326 -12.26 -24.22 -20.66
N GLY A 327 -11.05 -24.39 -21.18
CA GLY A 327 -10.57 -25.70 -21.67
C GLY A 327 -10.29 -26.73 -20.55
N LYS A 328 -9.71 -27.88 -20.89
CA LYS A 328 -8.86 -28.65 -19.97
C LYS A 328 -7.42 -28.35 -20.35
N GLY A 329 -6.64 -27.82 -19.43
CA GLY A 329 -5.26 -27.43 -19.65
C GLY A 329 -4.39 -27.76 -18.47
N LEU A 330 -3.12 -27.37 -18.54
CA LEU A 330 -2.13 -27.80 -17.55
C LEU A 330 -2.29 -27.05 -16.24
N SER A 331 -2.14 -27.80 -15.15
CA SER A 331 -2.15 -27.32 -13.77
C SER A 331 -0.79 -27.55 -13.13
N PHE A 332 -0.10 -26.48 -12.75
CA PHE A 332 1.22 -26.52 -12.11
C PHE A 332 1.14 -26.11 -10.65
N LEU A 333 1.86 -26.83 -9.79
CA LEU A 333 2.18 -26.39 -8.42
C LEU A 333 3.67 -26.08 -8.33
N ILE A 334 4.02 -24.81 -8.12
CA ILE A 334 5.41 -24.34 -8.13
C ILE A 334 5.84 -23.99 -6.70
N TYR A 335 6.94 -24.57 -6.26
CA TYR A 335 7.67 -24.20 -5.05
C TYR A 335 8.91 -23.41 -5.45
N PRO A 336 8.83 -22.06 -5.47
CA PRO A 336 9.92 -21.23 -5.95
C PRO A 336 11.07 -21.18 -4.93
N ASP A 337 12.25 -20.84 -5.43
CA ASP A 337 13.46 -20.57 -4.64
C ASP A 337 14.12 -19.34 -5.25
N SER A 338 14.32 -18.29 -4.46
CA SER A 338 14.78 -16.99 -4.98
C SER A 338 16.20 -17.02 -5.52
N ASP A 339 17.05 -17.94 -5.04
CA ASP A 339 18.42 -18.10 -5.54
C ASP A 339 18.45 -18.80 -6.90
N THR A 340 17.38 -19.56 -7.21
CA THR A 340 17.25 -20.31 -8.45
C THR A 340 16.42 -19.56 -9.50
N LEU A 341 15.30 -18.94 -9.11
CA LEU A 341 14.37 -18.27 -10.03
C LEU A 341 14.47 -16.74 -10.02
N GLY A 342 15.29 -16.17 -9.14
CA GLY A 342 15.37 -14.73 -8.92
C GLY A 342 14.23 -14.18 -8.05
N GLN A 343 14.20 -12.85 -7.88
CA GLN A 343 13.19 -12.15 -7.05
C GLN A 343 11.90 -11.80 -7.80
N ASP A 344 11.91 -11.89 -9.13
CA ASP A 344 10.83 -11.49 -10.04
C ASP A 344 10.09 -12.69 -10.65
N VAL A 345 9.98 -13.79 -9.88
CA VAL A 345 9.33 -15.04 -10.32
C VAL A 345 7.94 -14.80 -10.91
N GLY A 346 7.16 -13.89 -10.32
CA GLY A 346 5.82 -13.58 -10.81
C GLY A 346 5.80 -12.90 -12.18
N LYS A 347 6.81 -12.08 -12.52
CA LYS A 347 6.91 -11.49 -13.86
C LYS A 347 7.18 -12.58 -14.89
N ALA A 348 8.11 -13.48 -14.61
CA ALA A 348 8.44 -14.58 -15.49
C ALA A 348 7.22 -15.51 -15.72
N ILE A 349 6.44 -15.80 -14.66
CA ILE A 349 5.20 -16.57 -14.80
C ILE A 349 4.16 -15.84 -15.65
N ARG A 350 3.97 -14.54 -15.43
CA ARG A 350 3.01 -13.75 -16.23
C ARG A 350 3.43 -13.65 -17.69
N GLN A 351 4.74 -13.55 -17.97
CA GLN A 351 5.27 -13.60 -19.32
C GLN A 351 4.91 -14.91 -20.02
N LEU A 352 5.09 -16.05 -19.34
CA LEU A 352 4.70 -17.37 -19.84
C LEU A 352 3.21 -17.46 -20.17
N LEU A 353 2.37 -16.98 -19.27
CA LEU A 353 0.91 -16.98 -19.47
C LEU A 353 0.51 -16.07 -20.65
N GLY A 354 1.19 -14.94 -20.81
CA GLY A 354 0.94 -13.96 -21.89
C GLY A 354 1.29 -14.48 -23.28
N GLU A 355 2.30 -15.34 -23.41
CA GLU A 355 2.74 -15.88 -24.70
C GLU A 355 1.75 -16.88 -25.34
N LYS A 356 0.64 -17.24 -24.67
CA LYS A 356 -0.46 -18.11 -25.15
C LYS A 356 -0.07 -19.50 -25.68
N LYS A 357 1.20 -19.92 -25.56
CA LYS A 357 1.70 -21.16 -26.18
C LYS A 357 1.41 -22.44 -25.39
N LEU A 358 1.18 -22.35 -24.08
CA LEU A 358 1.24 -23.54 -23.20
C LEU A 358 -0.10 -24.17 -22.83
N GLY A 359 -1.23 -23.57 -23.19
CA GLY A 359 -2.54 -24.06 -22.71
C GLY A 359 -2.61 -24.18 -21.18
N ILE A 360 -1.85 -23.35 -20.45
CA ILE A 360 -1.85 -23.34 -18.99
C ILE A 360 -3.17 -22.75 -18.52
N GLN A 361 -3.80 -23.48 -17.60
CA GLN A 361 -5.03 -23.05 -16.98
C GLN A 361 -4.86 -22.64 -15.55
N HIS A 362 -4.02 -23.35 -14.81
CA HIS A 362 -3.93 -23.19 -13.39
C HIS A 362 -2.47 -23.22 -12.95
N ILE A 363 -2.02 -22.18 -12.26
CA ILE A 363 -0.70 -22.18 -11.60
C ILE A 363 -0.93 -21.82 -10.15
N VAL A 364 -0.52 -22.72 -9.26
CA VAL A 364 -0.46 -22.47 -7.83
C VAL A 364 1.00 -22.30 -7.45
N ILE A 365 1.31 -21.25 -6.72
CA ILE A 365 2.66 -20.98 -6.22
C ILE A 365 2.60 -21.07 -4.71
N ALA A 366 3.41 -21.95 -4.14
CA ALA A 366 3.44 -22.25 -2.71
C ALA A 366 4.81 -21.87 -2.12
N TRP A 367 4.83 -21.01 -1.11
CA TRP A 367 6.07 -20.70 -0.40
C TRP A 367 6.31 -21.68 0.76
N PRO A 368 7.57 -21.95 1.15
CA PRO A 368 7.90 -23.01 2.11
C PRO A 368 7.36 -22.81 3.53
N GLU A 369 6.86 -21.62 3.86
CA GLU A 369 6.43 -21.26 5.22
C GLU A 369 5.04 -21.82 5.59
N VAL A 370 4.38 -22.52 4.66
CA VAL A 370 2.97 -22.88 4.77
C VAL A 370 2.81 -24.32 5.23
N LYS A 371 2.18 -24.49 6.39
CA LYS A 371 1.94 -25.82 6.97
C LYS A 371 0.90 -26.56 6.13
N LYS A 372 1.33 -27.73 5.62
CA LYS A 372 0.54 -28.81 5.01
C LYS A 372 -0.58 -28.35 4.06
N GLN A 373 -0.34 -28.61 2.78
CA GLN A 373 -1.31 -28.55 1.70
C GLN A 373 -2.65 -29.21 2.11
N GLU A 374 -3.68 -28.41 2.36
CA GLU A 374 -5.05 -28.91 2.35
C GLU A 374 -5.38 -29.18 0.88
N SER A 375 -5.21 -30.44 0.45
CA SER A 375 -5.83 -31.05 -0.74
C SER A 375 -6.15 -30.03 -1.84
N THR A 376 -5.12 -29.48 -2.48
CA THR A 376 -5.32 -28.80 -3.77
C THR A 376 -5.97 -29.82 -4.71
N ASP A 377 -7.05 -29.39 -5.39
CA ASP A 377 -7.86 -30.18 -6.34
C ASP A 377 -7.12 -31.35 -7.00
N ASP A 378 -7.81 -32.48 -7.15
CA ASP A 378 -7.36 -33.71 -7.84
C ASP A 378 -6.88 -33.50 -9.31
N ASP A 379 -6.89 -32.27 -9.81
CA ASP A 379 -6.56 -31.86 -11.16
C ASP A 379 -5.13 -31.29 -11.33
N LEU A 380 -4.26 -31.35 -10.31
CA LEU A 380 -2.84 -30.97 -10.48
C LEU A 380 -2.12 -31.95 -11.42
N THR A 381 -1.49 -31.41 -12.46
CA THR A 381 -0.79 -32.22 -13.48
C THR A 381 0.68 -32.40 -13.15
N MET A 382 1.33 -31.41 -12.54
CA MET A 382 2.78 -31.44 -12.29
C MET A 382 3.18 -30.56 -11.10
N ILE A 383 4.10 -31.07 -10.27
CA ILE A 383 4.76 -30.32 -9.20
C ILE A 383 6.15 -29.87 -9.69
N VAL A 384 6.44 -28.58 -9.59
CA VAL A 384 7.72 -27.98 -9.93
C VAL A 384 8.40 -27.50 -8.65
N VAL A 385 9.56 -28.05 -8.31
CA VAL A 385 10.29 -27.69 -7.09
C VAL A 385 11.66 -27.13 -7.43
N CYS A 386 11.97 -25.95 -6.90
CA CYS A 386 13.17 -25.21 -7.26
C CYS A 386 14.17 -25.17 -6.11
N GLY A 387 15.47 -25.26 -6.43
CA GLY A 387 16.54 -24.92 -5.50
C GLY A 387 16.43 -25.60 -4.13
N ALA A 388 16.53 -24.80 -3.06
CA ALA A 388 16.51 -25.31 -1.68
C ALA A 388 15.13 -25.78 -1.20
N SER A 389 14.05 -25.36 -1.88
CA SER A 389 12.67 -25.71 -1.54
C SER A 389 12.40 -27.22 -1.61
N VAL A 390 13.28 -27.98 -2.27
CA VAL A 390 13.24 -29.46 -2.30
C VAL A 390 13.34 -30.12 -0.92
N ASN A 391 13.89 -29.43 0.08
CA ASN A 391 13.99 -29.96 1.45
C ASN A 391 12.76 -29.62 2.30
N ASP A 392 11.74 -28.97 1.74
CA ASP A 392 10.52 -28.67 2.48
C ASP A 392 9.71 -29.95 2.73
N SER A 393 9.50 -30.25 4.01
CA SER A 393 8.71 -31.38 4.47
C SER A 393 7.21 -31.26 4.15
N ALA A 394 6.74 -30.08 3.75
CA ALA A 394 5.34 -29.85 3.40
C ALA A 394 4.97 -30.38 2.01
N ILE A 395 5.96 -30.72 1.16
CA ILE A 395 5.73 -31.19 -0.21
C ILE A 395 5.35 -32.68 -0.20
N ASP A 396 4.17 -33.00 -0.71
CA ASP A 396 3.74 -34.38 -0.97
C ASP A 396 4.02 -34.76 -2.42
N TYR A 397 4.90 -35.74 -2.62
CA TYR A 397 5.29 -36.22 -3.93
C TYR A 397 4.47 -37.43 -4.41
N ASN A 398 3.65 -38.04 -3.54
CA ASN A 398 3.04 -39.34 -3.80
C ASN A 398 2.07 -39.31 -5.00
N GLY A 399 2.38 -40.10 -6.02
CA GLY A 399 1.55 -40.23 -7.23
C GLY A 399 1.57 -39.02 -8.18
N GLN A 400 2.48 -38.07 -7.99
CA GLN A 400 2.57 -36.84 -8.77
C GLN A 400 3.71 -36.88 -9.80
N ASP A 401 3.58 -36.16 -10.91
CA ASP A 401 4.70 -35.89 -11.82
C ASP A 401 5.52 -34.72 -11.30
N VAL A 402 6.84 -34.90 -11.15
CA VAL A 402 7.71 -33.94 -10.46
C VAL A 402 8.83 -33.43 -11.36
N LEU A 403 8.95 -32.12 -11.48
CA LEU A 403 10.05 -31.43 -12.14
C LEU A 403 10.91 -30.69 -11.11
N LEU A 404 12.16 -31.13 -10.96
CA LEU A 404 13.13 -30.49 -10.06
C LEU A 404 14.03 -29.53 -10.84
N LEU A 405 13.95 -28.24 -10.52
CA LEU A 405 14.76 -27.19 -11.11
C LEU A 405 15.96 -26.89 -10.21
N ASN A 406 17.13 -27.35 -10.65
CA ASN A 406 18.42 -27.18 -9.97
C ASN A 406 18.36 -27.41 -8.44
N PRO A 407 17.92 -28.61 -8.00
CA PRO A 407 17.64 -28.86 -6.59
C PRO A 407 18.91 -28.74 -5.71
N VAL A 408 18.76 -28.06 -4.58
CA VAL A 408 19.82 -27.84 -3.58
C VAL A 408 19.40 -28.50 -2.26
N GLY A 409 20.10 -29.56 -1.87
CA GLY A 409 20.04 -30.18 -0.56
C GLY A 409 20.16 -31.69 -0.61
N SER A 410 19.51 -32.34 0.34
CA SER A 410 19.32 -33.79 0.32
C SER A 410 18.16 -34.17 -0.58
N VAL A 411 18.25 -35.37 -1.17
CA VAL A 411 17.07 -35.98 -1.80
C VAL A 411 16.02 -36.20 -0.71
N PRO A 412 14.82 -35.60 -0.85
CA PRO A 412 13.78 -35.68 0.16
C PRO A 412 13.21 -37.09 0.23
N VAL A 413 12.74 -37.46 1.42
CA VAL A 413 12.07 -38.75 1.65
C VAL A 413 10.72 -38.72 0.96
N GLY A 414 10.36 -39.79 0.24
CA GLY A 414 9.09 -39.89 -0.49
C GLY A 414 9.16 -39.41 -1.95
N LEU A 415 10.28 -38.84 -2.42
CA LEU A 415 10.40 -38.51 -3.85
C LEU A 415 10.32 -39.77 -4.73
N GLU A 416 10.75 -40.92 -4.20
CA GLU A 416 10.58 -42.23 -4.83
C GLU A 416 9.12 -42.69 -5.03
N SER A 417 8.15 -42.09 -4.34
CA SER A 417 6.71 -42.36 -4.58
C SER A 417 6.08 -41.46 -5.65
N ALA A 418 6.85 -40.56 -6.26
CA ALA A 418 6.39 -39.79 -7.41
C ALA A 418 6.15 -40.70 -8.63
N ASN A 419 5.17 -40.34 -9.45
CA ASN A 419 4.81 -41.07 -10.66
C ASN A 419 5.91 -40.95 -11.73
N SER A 420 6.45 -39.74 -11.89
CA SER A 420 7.65 -39.48 -12.67
C SER A 420 8.50 -38.36 -12.04
N VAL A 421 9.81 -38.42 -12.25
CA VAL A 421 10.75 -37.39 -11.77
C VAL A 421 11.70 -37.00 -12.89
N GLU A 422 11.69 -35.72 -13.25
CA GLU A 422 12.70 -35.10 -14.10
C GLU A 422 13.51 -34.07 -13.32
N ILE A 423 14.83 -34.09 -13.50
CA ILE A 423 15.77 -33.17 -12.86
C ILE A 423 16.49 -32.35 -13.92
N LEU A 424 16.33 -31.04 -13.85
CA LEU A 424 17.04 -30.07 -14.68
C LEU A 424 18.20 -29.45 -13.90
N PHE A 425 19.42 -29.60 -14.41
CA PHE A 425 20.60 -28.99 -13.83
C PHE A 425 21.17 -27.89 -14.71
N GLY A 426 21.58 -26.78 -14.09
CA GLY A 426 22.56 -25.90 -14.70
C GLY A 426 23.89 -26.61 -14.89
N SER A 427 24.62 -26.28 -15.94
CA SER A 427 25.95 -26.82 -16.21
C SER A 427 27.00 -26.54 -15.11
N VAL A 428 26.82 -25.49 -14.29
CA VAL A 428 27.75 -25.10 -13.22
C VAL A 428 27.19 -25.51 -11.86
N ASP A 429 27.82 -26.51 -11.22
CA ASP A 429 27.46 -27.01 -9.89
C ASP A 429 28.19 -26.23 -8.77
N ILE A 430 27.61 -25.09 -8.37
CA ILE A 430 28.20 -24.21 -7.34
C ILE A 430 28.28 -24.93 -5.98
N HIS A 431 27.24 -25.70 -5.62
CA HIS A 431 27.12 -26.35 -4.31
C HIS A 431 27.75 -27.75 -4.26
N ARG A 432 28.28 -28.26 -5.38
CA ARG A 432 28.86 -29.61 -5.51
C ARG A 432 27.87 -30.73 -5.17
N GLN A 433 26.59 -30.50 -5.43
CA GLN A 433 25.52 -31.42 -5.03
C GLN A 433 25.02 -32.29 -6.17
N GLN A 434 25.32 -31.94 -7.44
CA GLN A 434 24.85 -32.71 -8.60
C GLN A 434 25.30 -34.16 -8.50
N LYS A 435 26.53 -34.43 -8.03
CA LYS A 435 27.02 -35.81 -7.88
C LYS A 435 26.11 -36.68 -6.99
N ARG A 436 25.51 -36.10 -5.95
CA ARG A 436 24.58 -36.80 -5.07
C ARG A 436 23.26 -37.09 -5.80
N TRP A 437 22.68 -36.07 -6.41
CA TRP A 437 21.43 -36.20 -7.15
C TRP A 437 21.54 -37.13 -8.35
N LEU A 438 22.65 -37.09 -9.11
CA LEU A 438 22.93 -38.01 -10.21
C LEU A 438 22.97 -39.48 -9.77
N ARG A 439 23.50 -39.76 -8.57
CA ARG A 439 23.51 -41.12 -8.01
C ARG A 439 22.10 -41.59 -7.66
N SER A 440 21.31 -40.74 -7.02
CA SER A 440 19.92 -41.06 -6.68
C SER A 440 19.04 -41.23 -7.92
N ALA A 441 19.18 -40.34 -8.90
CA ALA A 441 18.49 -40.42 -10.17
C ALA A 441 18.84 -41.71 -10.93
N LYS A 442 20.12 -42.10 -10.98
CA LYS A 442 20.51 -43.39 -11.57
C LYS A 442 19.90 -44.59 -10.82
N LYS A 443 19.85 -44.54 -9.49
CA LYS A 443 19.28 -45.60 -8.66
C LYS A 443 17.79 -45.78 -8.91
N ASN A 444 17.06 -44.67 -9.04
CA ASN A 444 15.60 -44.64 -9.17
C ASN A 444 15.12 -44.45 -10.63
N GLN A 445 16.03 -44.50 -11.60
CA GLN A 445 15.76 -44.29 -13.04
C GLN A 445 15.08 -42.95 -13.37
N TRP A 446 15.38 -41.88 -12.62
CA TRP A 446 14.87 -40.54 -12.88
C TRP A 446 15.55 -39.91 -14.10
N LYS A 447 14.79 -39.11 -14.84
CA LYS A 447 15.29 -38.39 -16.02
C LYS A 447 16.16 -37.21 -15.59
N ILE A 448 17.28 -37.00 -16.26
CA ILE A 448 18.18 -35.89 -15.98
C ILE A 448 18.50 -35.16 -17.26
N THR A 449 18.27 -33.85 -17.25
CA THR A 449 18.55 -32.96 -18.37
C THR A 449 19.51 -31.87 -17.89
N ARG A 450 20.60 -31.62 -18.63
CA ARG A 450 21.58 -30.57 -18.30
C ARG A 450 21.45 -29.41 -19.26
N ILE A 451 21.37 -28.21 -18.72
CA ILE A 451 21.25 -26.97 -19.49
C ILE A 451 22.62 -26.30 -19.57
N PRO A 452 23.27 -26.29 -20.76
CA PRO A 452 24.59 -25.71 -20.94
C PRO A 452 24.56 -24.19 -20.72
N GLY A 453 25.61 -23.66 -20.06
CA GLY A 453 25.79 -22.22 -19.87
C GLY A 453 25.07 -21.63 -18.65
N LEU A 454 24.17 -22.37 -18.00
CA LEU A 454 23.49 -21.92 -16.78
C LEU A 454 24.21 -22.40 -15.51
N GLY A 455 24.15 -21.57 -14.47
CA GLY A 455 24.62 -21.89 -13.13
C GLY A 455 23.46 -22.20 -12.19
N GLN A 456 23.50 -21.64 -10.97
CA GLN A 456 22.40 -21.80 -10.03
C GLN A 456 21.19 -20.96 -10.41
N ASP A 457 21.45 -19.76 -10.91
CA ASP A 457 20.44 -18.82 -11.39
C ASP A 457 19.89 -19.29 -12.75
N LEU A 458 18.62 -19.67 -12.75
CA LEU A 458 17.84 -20.05 -13.93
C LEU A 458 16.86 -18.94 -14.35
N THR A 459 16.89 -17.76 -13.74
CA THR A 459 15.99 -16.63 -14.02
C THR A 459 15.69 -16.43 -15.53
N PRO A 460 16.68 -16.42 -16.46
CA PRO A 460 16.40 -16.16 -17.87
C PRO A 460 15.72 -17.30 -18.63
N MET A 461 15.78 -18.54 -18.15
CA MET A 461 15.42 -19.73 -18.95
C MET A 461 14.50 -20.73 -18.24
N TRP A 462 14.28 -20.58 -16.94
CA TRP A 462 13.35 -21.46 -16.21
C TRP A 462 11.93 -21.49 -16.80
N PRO A 463 11.40 -20.41 -17.42
CA PRO A 463 10.13 -20.45 -18.12
C PRO A 463 10.12 -21.51 -19.25
N GLU A 464 11.21 -21.55 -20.02
CA GLU A 464 11.42 -22.47 -21.13
C GLU A 464 11.66 -23.90 -20.65
N CYS A 465 12.20 -24.06 -19.43
CA CYS A 465 12.37 -25.35 -18.78
C CYS A 465 11.03 -26.06 -18.55
N LEU A 466 9.95 -25.32 -18.25
CA LEU A 466 8.61 -25.88 -18.14
C LEU A 466 8.12 -26.48 -19.47
N TYR A 467 8.51 -25.90 -20.61
CA TYR A 467 8.22 -26.47 -21.94
C TYR A 467 8.98 -27.77 -22.17
N MET A 468 10.27 -27.81 -21.82
CA MET A 468 11.13 -28.97 -22.07
C MET A 468 10.72 -30.20 -21.25
N GLY A 469 10.31 -30.00 -19.99
CA GLY A 469 9.83 -31.10 -19.14
C GLY A 469 8.65 -31.83 -19.78
N LYS A 470 7.69 -31.06 -20.31
CA LYS A 470 6.48 -31.61 -20.92
C LYS A 470 6.71 -32.31 -22.26
N LEU A 471 7.51 -31.73 -23.16
CA LEU A 471 7.81 -32.35 -24.46
C LEU A 471 8.41 -33.76 -24.31
N SER A 472 8.98 -34.06 -23.15
CA SER A 472 9.56 -35.36 -22.87
C SER A 472 8.64 -36.37 -22.20
N SER A 473 7.49 -35.94 -21.66
CA SER A 473 6.48 -36.87 -21.12
C SER A 473 5.46 -37.30 -22.17
N GLU A 474 5.30 -36.52 -23.25
CA GLU A 474 4.45 -36.86 -24.40
C GLU A 474 5.18 -37.66 -25.50
N MET A 475 6.51 -37.82 -25.41
CA MET A 475 7.35 -38.66 -26.28
C MET A 475 7.81 -39.90 -25.55
#